data_AF-A0A2S6IIC8-F1
#
_entry.id   AF-A0A2S6IIC8-F1
#
_cell.length_a   1.000
_cell.length_b   1.000
_cell.length_c   1.000
_cell.angle_alpha   90.00
_cell.angle_beta   90.00
_cell.angle_gamma   90.00
#
_symmetry.space_group_name_H-M   'P 1'
#
loop_
_entity.id
_entity.type
_entity.pdbx_description
1 polymer ?
#
loop_
_entity_poly.entity_id
_entity_poly.type
_entity_poly.pdbx_seq_one_letter_code
_entity_poly.pdbx_strand_id
1 'polypeptide(L)'
;MKIETEIELEQWMKSNCYTFNSYSINGSFIHNGFGLDNNGGLYSWYYTERGERRTLKYFKTEEEAVNYAFDQIKSDQYANRNYIGMIKEKHRLNEIISELKKRNIEYWTDEIPYGGFEDMRTRIFVIGCDIKKVADISLPK
;
A
#
# COMPACT_ATOMS: atom_id res chain seq x y z
N MET A 1 6.47 7.30 -18.53
CA MET A 1 5.17 7.96 -18.28
C MET A 1 5.48 9.23 -17.53
N LYS A 2 4.93 10.37 -17.96
CA LYS A 2 5.08 11.65 -17.26
C LYS A 2 3.79 11.86 -16.48
N ILE A 3 3.89 12.09 -15.18
CA ILE A 3 2.76 12.46 -14.32
C ILE A 3 2.92 13.93 -14.00
N GLU A 4 1.86 14.72 -14.19
CA GLU A 4 1.91 16.18 -14.03
C GLU A 4 1.10 16.65 -12.82
N THR A 5 0.09 15.87 -12.39
CA THR A 5 -0.78 16.24 -11.25
C THR A 5 -0.96 15.13 -10.21
N GLU A 6 -1.36 15.51 -8.99
CA GLU A 6 -1.72 14.58 -7.91
C GLU A 6 -2.88 13.67 -8.32
N ILE A 7 -3.83 14.22 -9.10
CA ILE A 7 -4.98 13.48 -9.62
C ILE A 7 -4.51 12.38 -10.57
N GLU A 8 -3.58 12.67 -11.46
CA GLU A 8 -3.00 11.67 -12.37
C GLU A 8 -2.23 10.58 -11.61
N LEU A 9 -1.47 10.96 -10.57
CA LEU A 9 -0.78 10.00 -9.71
C LEU A 9 -1.77 9.09 -8.99
N GLU A 10 -2.81 9.66 -8.39
CA GLU A 10 -3.87 8.92 -7.71
C GLU A 10 -4.57 7.95 -8.67
N GLN A 11 -4.92 8.40 -9.87
CA GLN A 11 -5.55 7.57 -10.90
C GLN A 11 -4.63 6.44 -11.37
N TRP A 12 -3.34 6.73 -11.54
CA TRP A 12 -2.35 5.71 -11.88
C TRP A 12 -2.25 4.66 -10.76
N MET A 13 -2.15 5.08 -9.50
CA MET A 13 -2.10 4.18 -8.35
C MET A 13 -3.34 3.28 -8.30
N LYS A 14 -4.54 3.84 -8.44
CA LYS A 14 -5.81 3.09 -8.49
C LYS A 14 -5.83 2.09 -9.65
N SER A 15 -5.42 2.51 -10.84
CA SER A 15 -5.41 1.68 -12.05
C SER A 15 -4.44 0.50 -11.93
N ASN A 16 -3.35 0.69 -11.19
CA ASN A 16 -2.32 -0.34 -10.92
C ASN A 16 -2.52 -1.05 -9.58
N CYS A 17 -3.66 -0.84 -8.91
CA CYS A 17 -4.04 -1.51 -7.67
C CYS A 17 -3.03 -1.32 -6.52
N TYR A 18 -2.48 -0.11 -6.40
CA TYR A 18 -1.73 0.32 -5.21
C TYR A 18 -2.69 0.63 -4.07
N THR A 19 -2.24 0.39 -2.84
CA THR A 19 -3.00 0.71 -1.64
C THR A 19 -2.70 2.13 -1.14
N PHE A 20 -3.72 2.79 -0.60
CA PHE A 20 -3.63 4.12 0.01
C PHE A 20 -3.49 4.06 1.54
N ASN A 21 -3.28 2.88 2.12
CA ASN A 21 -3.13 2.73 3.58
C ASN A 21 -1.85 3.40 4.13
N SER A 22 -0.82 3.53 3.29
CA SER A 22 0.48 4.12 3.65
C SER A 22 0.86 5.30 2.77
N TYR A 23 -0.06 5.76 1.92
CA TYR A 23 0.19 6.82 0.95
C TYR A 23 -0.97 7.82 0.92
N SER A 24 -0.68 9.07 1.28
CA SER A 24 -1.57 10.22 1.18
C SER A 24 -1.28 10.95 -0.12
N ILE A 25 -2.01 10.61 -1.19
CA ILE A 25 -1.92 11.29 -2.48
C ILE A 25 -3.28 11.92 -2.76
N ASN A 26 -3.30 13.17 -3.22
CA ASN A 26 -4.53 13.92 -3.47
C ASN A 26 -5.45 14.02 -2.23
N GLY A 27 -4.84 14.21 -1.05
CA GLY A 27 -5.56 14.50 0.20
C GLY A 27 -6.15 13.29 0.96
N SER A 28 -5.78 12.05 0.61
CA SER A 28 -6.23 10.88 1.39
C SER A 28 -5.57 10.81 2.78
N PHE A 29 -6.36 10.74 3.84
CA PHE A 29 -5.82 10.70 5.21
C PHE A 29 -5.10 9.38 5.52
N ILE A 30 -3.92 9.47 6.15
CA ILE A 30 -3.16 8.32 6.67
C ILE A 30 -2.62 8.64 8.08
N HIS A 31 -2.49 7.60 8.91
CA HIS A 31 -1.84 7.71 10.22
C HIS A 31 -0.33 7.45 10.18
N ASN A 32 0.10 6.57 9.28
CA ASN A 32 1.48 6.15 9.11
C ASN A 32 1.78 6.01 7.62
N GLY A 33 2.90 6.57 7.16
CA GLY A 33 3.32 6.45 5.76
C GLY A 33 3.69 7.79 5.14
N PHE A 34 3.72 7.85 3.82
CA PHE A 34 4.17 9.02 3.08
C PHE A 34 3.02 9.80 2.47
N GLY A 35 3.21 11.08 2.20
CA GLY A 35 2.21 11.83 1.46
C GLY A 35 2.78 13.01 0.68
N LEU A 36 2.00 13.43 -0.31
CA LEU A 36 2.14 14.72 -0.95
C LEU A 36 1.17 15.71 -0.29
N ASP A 37 1.61 16.96 -0.18
CA ASP A 37 0.79 18.05 0.32
C ASP A 37 1.10 19.32 -0.45
N ASN A 38 0.08 20.19 -0.57
CA ASN A 38 0.16 21.47 -1.23
C ASN A 38 -0.27 22.58 -0.25
N ASN A 39 0.71 23.37 0.20
CA ASN A 39 0.45 24.52 1.07
C ASN A 39 0.61 25.82 0.26
N GLY A 40 -0.48 26.26 -0.37
CA GLY A 40 -0.52 27.53 -1.09
C GLY A 40 0.43 27.61 -2.30
N GLY A 41 0.63 26.48 -3.00
CA GLY A 41 1.53 26.37 -4.15
C GLY A 41 2.94 25.88 -3.80
N LEU A 42 3.27 25.70 -2.52
CA LEU A 42 4.47 25.00 -2.08
C LEU A 42 4.15 23.52 -1.86
N TYR A 43 4.69 22.65 -2.71
CA TYR A 43 4.48 21.21 -2.63
C TYR A 43 5.50 20.58 -1.70
N SER A 44 5.09 19.58 -0.94
CA SER A 44 5.97 18.85 -0.02
C SER A 44 5.73 17.35 -0.03
N TRP A 45 6.82 16.59 -0.03
CA TRP A 45 6.80 15.17 0.30
C TRP A 45 7.08 15.01 1.79
N TYR A 46 6.20 14.32 2.50
CA TYR A 46 6.29 14.13 3.93
C TYR A 46 6.16 12.66 4.33
N TYR A 47 6.59 12.35 5.54
CA TYR A 47 6.28 11.11 6.23
C TYR A 47 5.53 11.42 7.52
N THR A 48 4.55 10.59 7.87
CA THR A 48 3.85 10.65 9.14
C THR A 48 3.96 9.32 9.88
N GLU A 49 4.11 9.40 11.19
CA GLU A 49 4.01 8.25 12.09
C GLU A 49 3.15 8.64 13.28
N ARG A 50 2.06 7.90 13.49
CA ARG A 50 1.06 8.18 14.54
C ARG A 50 0.51 9.61 14.47
N GLY A 51 0.40 10.17 13.27
CA GLY A 51 -0.06 11.54 13.02
C GLY A 51 1.02 12.62 13.17
N GLU A 52 2.20 12.29 13.71
CA GLU A 52 3.32 13.22 13.77
C GLU A 52 3.96 13.32 12.38
N ARG A 53 3.92 14.51 11.78
CA ARG A 53 4.36 14.74 10.40
C ARG A 53 5.76 15.34 10.36
N ARG A 54 6.59 14.78 9.49
CA ARG A 54 7.89 15.34 9.11
C ARG A 54 7.97 15.53 7.60
N THR A 55 8.15 16.78 7.18
CA THR A 55 8.45 17.08 5.77
C THR A 55 9.86 16.60 5.42
N LEU A 56 9.99 15.86 4.32
CA LEU A 56 11.24 15.30 3.84
C LEU A 56 11.84 16.14 2.70
N LYS A 57 10.99 16.72 1.86
CA LYS A 57 11.42 17.51 0.70
C LYS A 57 10.33 18.50 0.26
N TYR A 58 10.76 19.63 -0.30
CA TYR A 58 9.91 20.65 -0.91
C TYR A 58 10.14 20.74 -2.42
N PHE A 59 9.11 21.18 -3.14
CA PHE A 59 9.12 21.37 -4.59
C PHE A 59 8.39 22.65 -4.98
N LYS A 60 8.78 23.24 -6.12
CA LYS A 60 8.19 24.51 -6.58
C LYS A 60 6.97 24.30 -7.47
N THR A 61 6.87 23.12 -8.09
CA THR A 61 5.77 22.78 -8.99
C THR A 61 5.16 21.44 -8.60
N GLU A 62 3.90 21.25 -8.98
CA GLU A 62 3.20 19.99 -8.79
C GLU A 62 3.92 18.86 -9.53
N GLU A 63 4.29 19.11 -10.79
CA GLU A 63 5.00 18.17 -11.66
C GLU A 63 6.27 17.62 -10.99
N GLU A 64 7.11 18.47 -10.41
CA GLU A 64 8.32 18.03 -9.70
C GLU A 64 7.98 17.12 -8.51
N ALA A 65 6.95 17.50 -7.76
CA ALA A 65 6.53 16.81 -6.55
C ALA A 65 5.93 15.43 -6.87
N VAL A 66 5.06 15.34 -7.89
CA VAL A 66 4.38 14.09 -8.26
C VAL A 66 5.31 13.11 -8.96
N ASN A 67 6.26 13.58 -9.79
CA ASN A 67 7.27 12.68 -10.36
C ASN A 67 8.19 12.12 -9.29
N TYR A 68 8.59 12.94 -8.30
CA TYR A 68 9.34 12.45 -7.16
C TYR A 68 8.55 11.41 -6.36
N ALA A 69 7.30 11.70 -6.02
CA ALA A 69 6.44 10.76 -5.30
C ALA A 69 6.23 9.45 -6.08
N PHE A 70 6.00 9.55 -7.39
CA PHE A 70 5.88 8.39 -8.27
C PHE A 70 7.11 7.48 -8.20
N ASP A 71 8.31 8.05 -8.30
CA ASP A 71 9.56 7.29 -8.21
C ASP A 71 9.71 6.62 -6.83
N GLN A 72 9.37 7.34 -5.75
CA GLN A 72 9.39 6.78 -4.39
C GLN A 72 8.42 5.59 -4.26
N ILE A 73 7.15 5.78 -4.65
CA ILE A 73 6.09 4.76 -4.59
C ILE A 73 6.45 3.53 -5.41
N LYS A 74 7.01 3.73 -6.61
CA LYS A 74 7.40 2.63 -7.50
C LYS A 74 8.61 1.87 -6.98
N SER A 75 9.52 2.55 -6.27
CA SER A 75 10.70 1.92 -5.65
C SER A 75 10.39 1.17 -4.35
N ASP A 76 9.23 1.43 -3.74
CA ASP A 76 8.78 0.75 -2.53
C ASP A 76 8.21 -0.65 -2.85
N GLN A 77 8.97 -1.69 -2.47
CA GLN A 77 8.58 -3.11 -2.59
C GLN A 77 7.32 -3.52 -1.81
N TYR A 78 6.82 -2.65 -0.93
CA TYR A 78 5.63 -2.87 -0.12
C TYR A 78 4.40 -2.13 -0.66
N ALA A 79 4.59 -1.10 -1.48
CA ALA A 79 3.51 -0.19 -1.91
C ALA A 79 2.42 -0.87 -2.76
N ASN A 80 2.77 -1.94 -3.48
CA ASN A 80 1.82 -2.70 -4.30
C ASN A 80 1.23 -3.93 -3.59
N ARG A 81 1.48 -4.10 -2.29
CA ARG A 81 0.95 -5.24 -1.51
C ARG A 81 -0.46 -4.92 -1.02
N ASN A 82 -1.42 -5.72 -1.47
CA ASN A 82 -2.80 -5.62 -1.05
C ASN A 82 -3.07 -6.68 0.02
N TYR A 83 -3.36 -6.23 1.25
CA TYR A 83 -3.73 -7.12 2.35
C TYR A 83 -5.07 -7.80 2.05
N ILE A 84 -5.12 -9.13 2.19
CA ILE A 84 -6.35 -9.90 1.94
C ILE A 84 -6.90 -10.56 3.21
N GLY A 85 -6.05 -10.84 4.19
CA GLY A 85 -6.50 -11.43 5.44
C GLY A 85 -5.36 -11.85 6.36
N MET A 86 -5.73 -12.31 7.55
CA MET A 86 -4.79 -12.76 8.58
C MET A 86 -5.30 -14.05 9.22
N ILE A 87 -4.47 -15.08 9.20
CA ILE A 87 -4.84 -16.46 9.53
C ILE A 87 -4.06 -16.93 10.76
N LYS A 88 -4.74 -17.57 11.71
CA LYS A 88 -4.12 -18.21 12.86
C LYS A 88 -3.89 -19.70 12.60
N GLU A 89 -4.86 -20.38 11.99
CA GLU A 89 -4.83 -21.82 11.80
C GLU A 89 -3.98 -22.22 10.58
N LYS A 90 -2.94 -23.03 10.82
CA LYS A 90 -2.03 -23.51 9.74
C LYS A 90 -2.74 -24.24 8.60
N HIS A 91 -3.81 -24.99 8.89
CA HIS A 91 -4.56 -25.69 7.83
C HIS A 91 -5.26 -24.71 6.89
N ARG A 92 -5.91 -23.66 7.42
CA ARG A 92 -6.52 -22.59 6.62
C ARG A 92 -5.48 -21.82 5.81
N LEU A 93 -4.33 -21.53 6.41
CA LEU A 93 -3.22 -20.88 5.70
C LEU A 93 -2.81 -21.72 4.48
N ASN A 94 -2.61 -23.03 4.66
CA ASN A 94 -2.23 -23.93 3.58
C ASN A 94 -3.30 -24.01 2.47
N GLU A 95 -4.59 -24.02 2.82
CA GLU A 95 -5.70 -23.98 1.86
C GLU A 95 -5.62 -22.70 0.99
N ILE A 96 -5.48 -21.53 1.63
CA ILE A 96 -5.41 -20.25 0.93
C ILE A 96 -4.17 -20.19 0.02
N ILE A 97 -2.99 -20.56 0.55
CA ILE A 97 -1.75 -20.55 -0.24
C ILE A 97 -1.83 -21.53 -1.41
N SER A 98 -2.45 -22.69 -1.24
CA SER A 98 -2.66 -23.65 -2.34
C SER A 98 -3.53 -23.05 -3.44
N GLU A 99 -4.62 -22.36 -3.08
CA GLU A 99 -5.49 -21.69 -4.04
C GLU A 99 -4.79 -20.53 -4.77
N LEU A 100 -4.00 -19.70 -4.06
CA LEU A 100 -3.21 -18.64 -4.71
C LEU A 100 -2.22 -19.22 -5.73
N LYS A 101 -1.51 -20.29 -5.35
CA LYS A 101 -0.57 -20.98 -6.25
C LYS A 101 -1.27 -21.58 -7.47
N LYS A 102 -2.41 -22.25 -7.27
CA LYS A 102 -3.22 -22.83 -8.35
C LYS A 102 -3.69 -21.78 -9.36
N ARG A 103 -3.95 -20.56 -8.90
CA ARG A 103 -4.34 -19.42 -9.73
C ARG A 103 -3.16 -18.64 -10.32
N ASN A 104 -1.92 -19.08 -10.05
CA ASN A 104 -0.68 -18.37 -10.41
C ASN A 104 -0.69 -16.91 -9.94
N ILE A 105 -1.11 -16.70 -8.68
CA ILE A 105 -1.17 -15.38 -8.04
C ILE A 105 0.08 -15.17 -7.22
N GLU A 106 0.75 -14.05 -7.45
CA GLU A 106 1.89 -13.65 -6.63
C GLU A 106 1.40 -13.15 -5.26
N TYR A 107 2.07 -13.61 -4.21
CA TYR A 107 1.68 -13.31 -2.84
C TYR A 107 2.89 -13.11 -1.93
N TRP A 108 2.66 -12.43 -0.82
CA TRP A 108 3.62 -12.27 0.27
C TRP A 108 2.94 -12.55 1.61
N THR A 109 3.70 -13.10 2.55
CA THR A 109 3.21 -13.39 3.91
C THR A 109 4.25 -13.03 4.95
N ASP A 110 3.78 -12.62 6.12
CA ASP A 110 4.59 -12.55 7.32
C ASP A 110 3.79 -12.90 8.57
N GLU A 111 4.50 -13.19 9.66
CA GLU A 111 3.90 -13.57 10.94
C GLU A 111 4.06 -12.43 11.95
N ILE A 112 2.96 -12.09 12.64
CA ILE A 112 2.94 -11.02 13.64
C ILE A 112 2.35 -11.50 14.97
N PRO A 113 2.82 -10.97 16.12
CA PRO A 113 2.23 -11.22 17.43
C PRO A 113 0.98 -10.35 17.63
N TYR A 114 -0.16 -10.70 17.01
CA TYR A 114 -1.36 -9.87 16.98
C TYR A 114 -1.92 -9.59 18.39
N GLY A 115 -2.01 -10.63 19.22
CA GLY A 115 -2.40 -10.55 20.64
C GLY A 115 -1.23 -10.78 21.60
N GLY A 116 0.01 -10.59 21.13
CA GLY A 116 1.23 -10.99 21.84
C GLY A 116 1.81 -12.30 21.30
N PHE A 117 2.89 -12.78 21.92
CA PHE A 117 3.66 -13.94 21.45
C PHE A 117 2.86 -15.27 21.43
N GLU A 118 1.76 -15.35 22.19
CA GLU A 118 0.85 -16.51 22.22
C GLU A 118 -0.27 -16.44 21.15
N ASP A 119 -0.41 -15.31 20.46
CA ASP A 119 -1.38 -15.12 19.37
C ASP A 119 -0.65 -14.66 18.09
N MET A 120 0.25 -15.53 17.62
CA MET A 120 0.89 -15.37 16.33
C MET A 120 -0.11 -15.59 15.20
N ARG A 121 -0.13 -14.67 14.23
CA ARG A 121 -0.99 -14.76 13.05
C ARG A 121 -0.20 -14.44 11.79
N THR A 122 -0.49 -15.16 10.72
CA THR A 122 0.11 -14.92 9.41
C THR A 122 -0.76 -13.97 8.61
N ARG A 123 -0.22 -12.81 8.23
CA ARG A 123 -0.88 -11.90 7.28
C ARG A 123 -0.59 -12.37 5.86
N ILE A 124 -1.56 -12.21 4.99
CA ILE A 124 -1.46 -12.58 3.57
C ILE A 124 -1.73 -11.34 2.73
N PHE A 125 -0.86 -11.12 1.75
CA PHE A 125 -0.94 -10.04 0.79
C PHE A 125 -0.84 -10.59 -0.63
N VAL A 126 -1.52 -9.97 -1.57
CA VAL A 126 -1.40 -10.23 -3.00
C VAL A 126 -0.85 -9.01 -3.72
N ILE A 127 -0.15 -9.23 -4.82
CA ILE A 127 0.63 -8.19 -5.48
C ILE A 127 -0.17 -7.51 -6.59
N GLY A 128 -0.24 -6.18 -6.52
CA GLY A 128 -0.89 -5.34 -7.52
C GLY A 128 -2.32 -5.80 -7.82
N CYS A 129 -2.66 -5.87 -9.11
CA CYS A 129 -4.03 -6.16 -9.53
C CYS A 129 -4.47 -7.62 -9.39
N ASP A 130 -3.62 -8.52 -8.88
CA ASP A 130 -4.06 -9.87 -8.50
C ASP A 130 -5.11 -9.85 -7.37
N ILE A 131 -5.23 -8.74 -6.63
CA ILE A 131 -6.34 -8.50 -5.69
C ILE A 131 -7.72 -8.71 -6.31
N LYS A 132 -7.88 -8.43 -7.61
CA LYS A 132 -9.14 -8.60 -8.33
C LYS A 132 -9.46 -10.08 -8.58
N LYS A 133 -8.46 -10.96 -8.55
CA LYS A 133 -8.59 -12.42 -8.81
C LYS A 133 -8.87 -13.24 -7.54
N VAL A 134 -8.89 -12.59 -6.38
CA VAL A 134 -9.09 -13.23 -5.07
C VAL A 134 -10.31 -12.70 -4.34
N ALA A 135 -11.15 -11.89 -5.01
CA ALA A 135 -12.36 -11.31 -4.42
C ALA A 135 -13.38 -12.38 -3.97
N ASP A 136 -13.29 -13.59 -4.51
CA ASP A 136 -14.12 -14.75 -4.17
C ASP A 136 -13.54 -15.60 -3.03
N ILE A 137 -12.28 -15.39 -2.62
CA ILE A 137 -11.66 -16.17 -1.55
C ILE A 137 -12.25 -15.70 -0.21
N SER A 138 -12.94 -16.61 0.49
CA SER A 138 -13.47 -16.35 1.83
C SER A 138 -12.32 -16.27 2.83
N LEU A 139 -12.05 -15.08 3.34
CA LEU A 139 -11.00 -14.82 4.32
C LEU A 139 -11.62 -14.36 5.63
N PRO A 140 -11.14 -14.85 6.80
CA PRO A 140 -11.54 -14.28 8.08
C PRO A 140 -11.05 -12.84 8.17
N LYS A 141 -11.96 -11.92 8.50
CA LYS A 141 -11.70 -10.49 8.68
C LYS A 141 -11.09 -10.21 10.05
#